data_AF-A0A938M867-F1
#
_entry.id   AF-A0A938M867-F1
#
_cell.length_a   1.000
_cell.length_b   1.000
_cell.length_c   1.000
_cell.angle_alpha   90.00
_cell.angle_beta   90.00
_cell.angle_gamma   90.00
#
_symmetry.space_group_name_H-M   'P 1'
#
loop_
_entity.id
_entity.type
_entity.pdbx_description
1 polymer ?
#
loop_
_entity_poly.entity_id
_entity_poly.type
_entity_poly.pdbx_seq_one_letter_code
_entity_poly.pdbx_strand_id
1 'polypeptide(L)'
;MDILFLALLTALSLVLHGYGYGIGAQTHFIPMLRLYGDPNALPPGDLLHIPTSFRYSLFWPSVWPLTRVCDIEWTFFLLYLVGAFLTLAAAYAMALHATSSKLAAYVAVLLFLIPKPAGHNPWMYPPFFVATIFTAPLALFALSALLRHKLGLALALAGAVLVLHPISGAPLMFVILFWAAFQGRAVNVRETSIGAGVGLLLVAALLLFAFLNRPGHGDAAQTDILFSAPADWLRVLKTRTEYAFLSLWPAKDWASLFPLVLAFLVAVSGHAGPSRRHLTLFVAALGLLWLLSFLFTDLWPVGLAVQLQLARSTGLFALLTCIALAVCAASLLSGPLGERLIAAGLLAAGFDYCENMMLAFTISAALRLLWGRQRSPHAAAIGLAIVACGILVNGLWPGVVSSGPVTFALLHLGGSELALLALALAAALAWPWLHALRPVAARAVLCLVLALVALTSLGVRDLAGAFRDWVHLPHRAPRTDWRDVQLWAKAHTPPSALFIVPVDAEGFRIFSERGQVTDWKDGSGALLNPAFALEWERRIADFTALEKTDGPTFETRLRELAASYGATFAVVPKRRNLTQPPAYENATYAIYALN
;
A
#
# COMPACT_ATOMS: atom_id res chain seq x y z
N MET A 1 -6.59 25.49 13.09
CA MET A 1 -6.36 25.71 11.64
C MET A 1 -5.77 24.47 10.98
N ASP A 2 -4.73 23.85 11.55
CA ASP A 2 -4.08 22.69 10.93
C ASP A 2 -4.99 21.44 10.87
N ILE A 3 -5.85 21.22 11.87
CA ILE A 3 -6.82 20.09 11.87
C ILE A 3 -7.83 20.18 10.72
N LEU A 4 -8.43 21.37 10.49
CA LEU A 4 -9.41 21.55 9.41
C LEU A 4 -8.77 21.35 8.03
N PHE A 5 -7.55 21.88 7.84
CA PHE A 5 -6.77 21.65 6.63
C PHE A 5 -6.51 20.16 6.39
N LEU A 6 -6.05 19.43 7.41
CA LEU A 6 -5.81 17.99 7.32
C LEU A 6 -7.10 17.21 7.04
N ALA A 7 -8.21 17.58 7.67
CA ALA A 7 -9.52 16.96 7.41
C ALA A 7 -9.98 17.16 5.95
N LEU A 8 -9.80 18.37 5.41
CA LEU A 8 -10.08 18.66 3.99
C LEU A 8 -9.18 17.84 3.07
N LEU A 9 -7.90 17.70 3.41
CA LEU A 9 -6.97 16.86 2.65
C LEU A 9 -7.28 15.36 2.79
N THR A 10 -7.82 14.90 3.92
CA THR A 10 -8.35 13.54 4.05
C THR A 10 -9.53 13.32 3.11
N ALA A 11 -10.48 14.26 3.05
CA ALA A 11 -11.58 14.19 2.09
C ALA A 11 -11.06 14.20 0.64
N LEU A 12 -10.09 15.06 0.33
CA LEU A 12 -9.43 15.08 -0.98
C LEU A 12 -8.73 13.75 -1.29
N SER A 13 -8.10 13.11 -0.30
CA SER A 13 -7.45 11.80 -0.49
C SER A 13 -8.43 10.71 -0.91
N LEU A 14 -9.69 10.76 -0.47
CA LEU A 14 -10.73 9.84 -0.94
C LEU A 14 -11.07 10.07 -2.40
N VAL A 15 -11.13 11.34 -2.81
CA VAL A 15 -11.39 11.69 -4.22
C VAL A 15 -10.22 11.25 -5.09
N LEU A 16 -8.98 11.43 -4.62
CA LEU A 16 -7.76 11.10 -5.37
C LEU A 16 -7.49 9.60 -5.45
N HIS A 17 -7.67 8.86 -4.35
CA HIS A 17 -7.25 7.46 -4.24
C HIS A 17 -8.41 6.47 -4.32
N GLY A 18 -9.63 6.95 -4.11
CA GLY A 18 -10.79 6.09 -3.99
C GLY A 18 -10.83 5.36 -2.66
N TYR A 19 -11.88 4.58 -2.49
CA TYR A 19 -12.00 3.61 -1.41
C TYR A 19 -12.84 2.44 -1.91
N GLY A 20 -12.31 1.23 -1.83
CA GLY A 20 -13.02 0.00 -2.14
C GLY A 20 -13.21 -0.85 -0.90
N TYR A 21 -14.46 -1.25 -0.66
CA TYR A 21 -14.78 -2.34 0.26
C TYR A 21 -14.82 -3.68 -0.47
N GLY A 22 -14.26 -4.72 0.15
CA GLY A 22 -14.25 -6.09 -0.38
C GLY A 22 -13.24 -6.33 -1.50
N ILE A 23 -12.21 -5.50 -1.63
CA ILE A 23 -11.19 -5.62 -2.68
C ILE A 23 -9.79 -5.82 -2.11
N GLY A 24 -8.84 -6.19 -2.98
CA GLY A 24 -7.43 -6.25 -2.63
C GLY A 24 -7.18 -7.23 -1.50
N ALA A 25 -6.53 -6.81 -0.41
CA ALA A 25 -6.25 -7.72 0.70
C ALA A 25 -7.48 -8.04 1.57
N GLN A 26 -8.58 -7.28 1.44
CA GLN A 26 -9.79 -7.51 2.23
C GLN A 26 -10.50 -8.81 1.86
N THR A 27 -10.31 -9.29 0.63
CA THR A 27 -10.83 -10.59 0.17
C THR A 27 -10.32 -11.76 1.02
N HIS A 28 -9.13 -11.62 1.62
CA HIS A 28 -8.59 -12.57 2.57
C HIS A 28 -8.94 -12.19 4.03
N PHE A 29 -8.82 -10.92 4.41
CA PHE A 29 -8.96 -10.52 5.81
C PHE A 29 -10.41 -10.49 6.33
N ILE A 30 -11.41 -10.17 5.51
CA ILE A 30 -12.81 -10.15 5.95
C ILE A 30 -13.31 -11.57 6.29
N PRO A 31 -13.13 -12.60 5.44
CA PRO A 31 -13.55 -13.95 5.77
C PRO A 31 -12.81 -14.50 6.99
N MET A 32 -11.51 -14.22 7.08
CA MET A 32 -10.72 -14.53 8.26
C MET A 32 -11.33 -13.85 9.51
N LEU A 33 -11.70 -12.56 9.45
CA LEU A 33 -12.24 -11.84 10.61
C LEU A 33 -13.55 -12.46 11.09
N ARG A 34 -14.38 -12.97 10.16
CA ARG A 34 -15.58 -13.73 10.48
C ARG A 34 -15.26 -15.07 11.13
N LEU A 35 -14.29 -15.84 10.60
CA LEU A 35 -13.82 -17.09 11.22
C LEU A 35 -13.26 -16.88 12.63
N TYR A 36 -12.60 -15.75 12.89
CA TYR A 36 -12.12 -15.39 14.22
C TYR A 36 -13.28 -15.19 15.21
N GLY A 37 -14.36 -14.57 14.74
CA GLY A 37 -15.56 -14.33 15.54
C GLY A 37 -16.47 -15.53 15.71
N ASP A 38 -16.52 -16.40 14.70
CA ASP A 38 -17.30 -17.64 14.65
C ASP A 38 -16.53 -18.69 13.83
N PRO A 39 -15.93 -19.70 14.50
CA PRO A 39 -15.20 -20.77 13.82
C PRO A 39 -16.03 -21.57 12.81
N ASN A 40 -17.37 -21.50 12.87
CA ASN A 40 -18.27 -22.17 11.93
C ASN A 40 -18.74 -21.27 10.78
N ALA A 41 -18.21 -20.05 10.67
CA ALA A 41 -18.60 -19.09 9.63
C ALA A 41 -18.32 -19.58 8.20
N LEU A 42 -17.44 -20.58 8.03
CA LEU A 42 -17.17 -21.25 6.76
C LEU A 42 -17.18 -22.78 6.95
N PRO A 43 -17.51 -23.57 5.92
CA PRO A 43 -17.50 -25.03 6.00
C PRO A 43 -16.07 -25.59 6.13
N PRO A 44 -15.85 -26.75 6.80
CA PRO A 44 -14.52 -27.33 7.04
C PRO A 44 -13.66 -27.60 5.78
N GLY A 45 -14.28 -27.77 4.60
CA GLY A 45 -13.56 -27.96 3.33
C GLY A 45 -12.91 -26.69 2.77
N ASP A 46 -13.24 -25.53 3.34
CA ASP A 46 -12.68 -24.24 2.96
C ASP A 46 -11.20 -24.12 3.35
N LEU A 47 -10.37 -23.66 2.41
CA LEU A 47 -8.93 -23.52 2.60
C LEU A 47 -8.55 -22.62 3.80
N LEU A 48 -9.38 -21.63 4.14
CA LEU A 48 -9.11 -20.69 5.24
C LEU A 48 -9.21 -21.30 6.64
N HIS A 49 -9.70 -22.54 6.78
CA HIS A 49 -9.62 -23.28 8.05
C HIS A 49 -8.19 -23.66 8.43
N ILE A 50 -7.27 -23.71 7.47
CA ILE A 50 -5.85 -23.89 7.77
C ILE A 50 -5.32 -22.57 8.36
N PRO A 51 -4.89 -22.55 9.63
CA PRO A 51 -4.59 -21.29 10.31
C PRO A 51 -3.34 -20.61 9.73
N THR A 52 -3.45 -19.35 9.33
CA THR A 52 -2.32 -18.61 8.73
C THR A 52 -2.12 -17.19 9.27
N SER A 53 -3.15 -16.33 9.32
CA SER A 53 -2.91 -14.86 9.40
C SER A 53 -3.14 -14.18 10.76
N PHE A 54 -4.03 -14.65 11.65
CA PHE A 54 -4.28 -13.96 12.93
C PHE A 54 -3.20 -14.14 13.99
N ARG A 55 -2.38 -15.19 13.90
CA ARG A 55 -1.45 -15.55 14.97
C ARG A 55 -0.36 -14.51 15.19
N TYR A 56 0.01 -13.79 14.14
CA TYR A 56 1.17 -12.92 14.12
C TYR A 56 0.81 -11.44 14.06
N SER A 57 -0.44 -11.08 14.37
CA SER A 57 -0.89 -9.68 14.42
C SER A 57 -2.04 -9.51 15.42
N LEU A 58 -1.92 -8.53 16.32
CA LEU A 58 -3.04 -8.15 17.20
C LEU A 58 -4.02 -7.17 16.52
N PHE A 59 -3.74 -6.75 15.28
CA PHE A 59 -4.54 -5.75 14.60
C PHE A 59 -5.98 -6.22 14.40
N TRP A 60 -6.18 -7.36 13.74
CA TRP A 60 -7.52 -7.82 13.44
C TRP A 60 -8.33 -8.28 14.66
N PRO A 61 -7.74 -8.97 15.66
CA PRO A 61 -8.40 -9.18 16.95
C PRO A 61 -8.89 -7.88 17.59
N SER A 62 -8.14 -6.77 17.45
CA SER A 62 -8.57 -5.46 17.95
C SER A 62 -9.69 -4.80 17.12
N VAL A 63 -9.82 -5.15 15.85
CA VAL A 63 -10.89 -4.63 14.97
C VAL A 63 -12.20 -5.39 15.17
N TRP A 64 -12.15 -6.68 15.50
CA TRP A 64 -13.36 -7.52 15.65
C TRP A 64 -14.43 -6.96 16.61
N PRO A 65 -14.11 -6.50 17.83
CA PRO A 65 -15.13 -5.90 18.71
C PRO A 65 -15.82 -4.69 18.09
N LEU A 66 -15.12 -3.92 17.25
CA LEU A 66 -15.68 -2.74 16.58
C LEU A 66 -16.72 -3.15 15.54
N THR A 67 -16.50 -4.27 14.81
CA THR A 67 -17.46 -4.81 13.84
C THR A 67 -18.72 -5.39 14.48
N ARG A 68 -18.75 -5.51 15.81
CA ARG A 68 -19.95 -5.91 16.58
C ARG A 68 -20.79 -4.72 17.01
N VAL A 69 -20.17 -3.55 17.16
CA VAL A 69 -20.85 -2.30 17.55
C VAL A 69 -21.34 -1.55 16.31
N CYS A 70 -20.54 -1.58 15.25
CA CYS A 70 -20.83 -0.96 13.96
C CYS A 70 -20.72 -2.03 12.87
N ASP A 71 -21.57 -1.97 11.84
CA ASP A 71 -21.47 -2.90 10.71
C ASP A 71 -20.04 -2.92 10.13
N ILE A 72 -19.63 -4.06 9.55
CA ILE A 72 -18.26 -4.26 9.06
C ILE A 72 -17.88 -3.29 7.93
N GLU A 73 -18.81 -2.94 7.03
CA GLU A 73 -18.56 -1.97 5.95
C GLU A 73 -18.32 -0.58 6.55
N TRP A 74 -19.15 -0.16 7.50
CA TRP A 74 -18.99 1.11 8.21
C TRP A 74 -17.71 1.14 9.05
N THR A 75 -17.42 0.06 9.77
CA THR A 75 -16.21 -0.07 10.58
C THR A 75 -14.98 0.12 9.71
N PHE A 76 -14.89 -0.61 8.59
CA PHE A 76 -13.75 -0.53 7.68
C PHE A 76 -13.63 0.86 7.03
N PHE A 77 -14.74 1.49 6.65
CA PHE A 77 -14.74 2.82 6.08
C PHE A 77 -14.31 3.89 7.08
N LEU A 78 -14.88 3.90 8.30
CA LEU A 78 -14.53 4.86 9.33
C LEU A 78 -13.07 4.71 9.78
N LEU A 79 -12.62 3.48 9.97
CA LEU A 79 -11.23 3.18 10.32
C LEU A 79 -10.26 3.59 9.21
N TYR A 80 -10.64 3.43 7.93
CA TYR A 80 -9.89 3.96 6.80
C TYR A 80 -9.74 5.48 6.88
N LEU A 81 -10.83 6.23 7.13
CA LEU A 81 -10.81 7.69 7.27
C LEU A 81 -9.94 8.16 8.44
N VAL A 82 -10.02 7.47 9.58
CA VAL A 82 -9.21 7.78 10.76
C VAL A 82 -7.74 7.54 10.45
N GLY A 83 -7.37 6.40 9.88
CA GLY A 83 -5.97 6.12 9.54
C GLY A 83 -5.42 7.05 8.46
N ALA A 84 -6.23 7.39 7.45
CA ALA A 84 -5.94 8.41 6.45
C ALA A 84 -5.59 9.76 7.08
N PHE A 85 -6.49 10.29 7.92
CA PHE A 85 -6.29 11.54 8.63
C PHE A 85 -5.04 11.51 9.52
N LEU A 86 -4.88 10.45 10.31
CA LEU A 86 -3.72 10.30 11.18
C LEU A 86 -2.42 10.22 10.39
N THR A 87 -2.42 9.60 9.20
CA THR A 87 -1.22 9.51 8.35
C THR A 87 -0.81 10.89 7.86
N LEU A 88 -1.76 11.68 7.36
CA LEU A 88 -1.50 13.07 6.94
C LEU A 88 -1.04 13.94 8.13
N ALA A 89 -1.65 13.76 9.30
CA ALA A 89 -1.25 14.45 10.52
C ALA A 89 0.17 14.07 10.98
N ALA A 90 0.53 12.80 10.90
CA ALA A 90 1.85 12.30 11.26
C ALA A 90 2.92 12.76 10.26
N ALA A 91 2.61 12.76 8.95
CA ALA A 91 3.49 13.31 7.92
C ALA A 91 3.73 14.81 8.13
N TYR A 92 2.66 15.57 8.41
CA TYR A 92 2.75 16.99 8.76
C TYR A 92 3.66 17.21 9.99
N ALA A 93 3.40 16.47 11.08
CA ALA A 93 4.17 16.60 12.31
C ALA A 93 5.64 16.23 12.11
N MET A 94 5.92 15.16 11.38
CA MET A 94 7.28 14.72 11.10
C MET A 94 8.05 15.76 10.28
N ALA A 95 7.45 16.27 9.20
CA ALA A 95 8.06 17.32 8.38
C ALA A 95 8.24 18.64 9.15
N LEU A 96 7.27 19.00 10.01
CA LEU A 96 7.40 20.17 10.88
C LEU A 96 8.55 20.01 11.86
N HIS A 97 8.71 18.85 12.52
CA HIS A 97 9.80 18.62 13.47
C HIS A 97 11.17 18.52 12.77
N ALA A 98 11.22 17.97 11.55
CA ALA A 98 12.45 17.89 10.78
C ALA A 98 13.00 19.26 10.36
N THR A 99 12.13 20.28 10.25
CA THR A 99 12.45 21.52 9.54
C THR A 99 12.14 22.81 10.30
N SER A 100 11.29 22.73 11.32
CA SER A 100 10.61 23.87 11.96
C SER A 100 9.82 24.76 10.98
N SER A 101 9.54 24.29 9.76
CA SER A 101 8.85 25.05 8.71
C SER A 101 7.45 24.51 8.47
N LYS A 102 6.42 25.33 8.72
CA LYS A 102 5.03 25.00 8.39
C LYS A 102 4.81 24.82 6.89
N LEU A 103 5.53 25.58 6.06
CA LEU A 103 5.46 25.44 4.61
C LEU A 103 5.96 24.06 4.17
N ALA A 104 7.12 23.63 4.66
CA ALA A 104 7.65 22.29 4.39
C ALA A 104 6.69 21.20 4.86
N ALA A 105 6.04 21.40 6.01
CA ALA A 105 5.03 20.47 6.51
C ALA A 105 3.80 20.37 5.59
N TYR A 106 3.26 21.49 5.10
CA TYR A 106 2.15 21.44 4.14
C TYR A 106 2.56 20.80 2.82
N VAL A 107 3.73 21.15 2.29
CA VAL A 107 4.27 20.55 1.06
C VAL A 107 4.46 19.04 1.23
N ALA A 108 4.94 18.56 2.37
CA ALA A 108 5.11 17.14 2.63
C ALA A 108 3.77 16.38 2.60
N VAL A 109 2.72 16.96 3.20
CA VAL A 109 1.38 16.36 3.16
C VAL A 109 0.85 16.30 1.73
N LEU A 110 1.04 17.37 0.94
CA LEU A 110 0.62 17.39 -0.46
C LEU A 110 1.37 16.35 -1.31
N LEU A 111 2.69 16.22 -1.12
CA LEU A 111 3.47 15.16 -1.77
C LEU A 111 3.03 13.77 -1.33
N PHE A 112 2.55 13.61 -0.10
CA PHE A 112 2.05 12.33 0.39
C PHE A 112 0.68 11.95 -0.17
N LEU A 113 -0.15 12.93 -0.53
CA LEU A 113 -1.46 12.71 -1.16
C LEU A 113 -1.39 12.12 -2.57
N ILE A 114 -0.19 11.93 -3.12
CA ILE A 114 -0.02 11.44 -4.48
C ILE A 114 0.70 10.11 -4.40
N PRO A 115 0.07 9.01 -4.85
CA PRO A 115 0.70 7.70 -4.81
C PRO A 115 1.98 7.73 -5.62
N LYS A 116 3.04 7.14 -5.08
CA LYS A 116 4.29 6.94 -5.79
C LYS A 116 4.59 5.45 -5.79
N PRO A 117 4.78 4.83 -6.96
CA PRO A 117 5.38 3.51 -7.00
C PRO A 117 6.79 3.60 -6.41
N ALA A 118 7.19 2.59 -5.65
CA ALA A 118 8.47 2.59 -4.95
C ALA A 118 9.04 1.18 -4.87
N GLY A 119 9.45 0.61 -6.00
CA GLY A 119 9.79 -0.81 -6.08
C GLY A 119 8.56 -1.68 -6.31
N HIS A 120 8.69 -2.98 -6.03
CA HIS A 120 7.62 -3.95 -6.34
C HIS A 120 6.54 -3.96 -5.24
N ASN A 121 5.29 -3.65 -5.65
CA ASN A 121 4.08 -3.61 -4.80
C ASN A 121 4.10 -2.75 -3.50
N PRO A 122 4.45 -1.45 -3.51
CA PRO A 122 4.32 -0.57 -2.36
C PRO A 122 3.33 0.54 -2.67
N TRP A 123 2.06 0.25 -2.41
CA TRP A 123 1.06 1.30 -2.28
C TRP A 123 1.35 2.08 -1.00
N MET A 124 1.86 3.31 -1.11
CA MET A 124 1.94 4.21 0.06
C MET A 124 0.56 4.49 0.65
N TYR A 125 -0.47 4.42 -0.20
CA TYR A 125 -1.86 4.67 0.17
C TYR A 125 -2.77 3.64 -0.52
N PRO A 126 -3.03 2.49 0.12
CA PRO A 126 -3.92 1.50 -0.47
C PRO A 126 -5.35 2.06 -0.55
N PRO A 127 -6.10 1.80 -1.65
CA PRO A 127 -7.46 2.29 -1.81
C PRO A 127 -8.48 1.44 -1.04
N PHE A 128 -8.08 0.79 0.06
CA PHE A 128 -8.93 -0.07 0.88
C PHE A 128 -8.34 -0.19 2.28
N PHE A 129 -9.18 -0.50 3.26
CA PHE A 129 -8.77 -0.65 4.66
C PHE A 129 -7.91 -1.90 4.90
N VAL A 130 -6.71 -1.70 5.46
CA VAL A 130 -5.73 -2.72 5.88
C VAL A 130 -4.90 -2.23 7.07
N ALA A 131 -4.22 -3.15 7.76
CA ALA A 131 -3.35 -2.83 8.90
C ALA A 131 -2.33 -1.70 8.63
N THR A 132 -1.78 -1.64 7.41
CA THR A 132 -0.78 -0.62 7.04
C THR A 132 -1.30 0.81 7.17
N ILE A 133 -2.61 1.04 7.01
CA ILE A 133 -3.23 2.37 7.17
C ILE A 133 -3.15 2.87 8.61
N PHE A 134 -3.16 1.98 9.60
CA PHE A 134 -2.98 2.35 11.02
C PHE A 134 -1.52 2.30 11.46
N THR A 135 -0.72 1.42 10.89
CA THR A 135 0.69 1.34 11.29
C THR A 135 1.54 2.45 10.65
N ALA A 136 1.16 2.98 9.49
CA ALA A 136 1.82 4.12 8.86
C ALA A 136 1.89 5.38 9.74
N PRO A 137 0.80 5.89 10.33
CA PRO A 137 0.88 7.07 11.20
C PRO A 137 1.71 6.82 12.46
N LEU A 138 1.59 5.64 13.06
CA LEU A 138 2.40 5.25 14.22
C LEU A 138 3.90 5.20 13.86
N ALA A 139 4.25 4.68 12.68
CA ALA A 139 5.62 4.67 12.18
C ALA A 139 6.17 6.09 11.97
N LEU A 140 5.38 6.98 11.36
CA LEU A 140 5.76 8.38 11.17
C LEU A 140 5.89 9.13 12.51
N PHE A 141 5.00 8.88 13.48
CA PHE A 141 5.14 9.43 14.82
C PHE A 141 6.37 8.87 15.56
N ALA A 142 6.74 7.61 15.34
CA ALA A 142 7.96 7.02 15.91
C ALA A 142 9.20 7.72 15.37
N LEU A 143 9.31 7.89 14.05
CA LEU A 143 10.39 8.64 13.42
C LEU A 143 10.39 10.12 13.84
N SER A 144 9.21 10.73 13.97
CA SER A 144 9.07 12.09 14.48
C SER A 144 9.47 12.23 15.95
N ALA A 145 9.26 11.22 16.79
CA ALA A 145 9.76 11.17 18.16
C ALA A 145 11.29 11.07 18.17
N LEU A 146 11.86 10.27 17.26
CA LEU A 146 13.30 10.11 17.10
C LEU A 146 13.99 11.42 16.71
N LEU A 147 13.40 12.19 15.79
CA LEU A 147 13.88 13.54 15.42
C LEU A 147 13.87 14.53 16.59
N ARG A 148 13.05 14.28 17.63
CA ARG A 148 12.99 15.06 18.87
C ARG A 148 13.83 14.46 19.99
N HIS A 149 14.71 13.51 19.67
CA HIS A 149 15.56 12.78 20.63
C HIS A 149 14.77 11.98 21.69
N LYS A 150 13.49 11.68 21.46
CA LYS A 150 12.64 10.87 22.35
C LYS A 150 12.71 9.39 21.97
N LEU A 151 13.87 8.77 22.18
CA LEU A 151 14.12 7.38 21.75
C LEU A 151 13.17 6.39 22.43
N GLY A 152 12.82 6.59 23.71
CA GLY A 152 11.91 5.69 24.40
C GLY A 152 10.52 5.67 23.78
N LEU A 153 9.98 6.85 23.45
CA LEU A 153 8.70 6.96 22.73
C LEU A 153 8.79 6.34 21.32
N ALA A 154 9.90 6.56 20.61
CA ALA A 154 10.11 5.96 19.28
C ALA A 154 10.10 4.42 19.34
N LEU A 155 10.80 3.82 20.31
CA LEU A 155 10.82 2.36 20.53
C LEU A 155 9.46 1.81 20.93
N ALA A 156 8.72 2.51 21.80
CA ALA A 156 7.37 2.09 22.20
C ALA A 156 6.40 2.11 21.01
N LEU A 157 6.42 3.18 20.20
CA LEU A 157 5.60 3.26 18.99
C LEU A 157 6.00 2.22 17.95
N ALA A 158 7.29 1.96 17.76
CA ALA A 158 7.76 0.92 16.85
C ALA A 158 7.39 -0.49 17.33
N GLY A 159 7.42 -0.74 18.64
CA GLY A 159 6.88 -1.96 19.24
C GLY A 159 5.39 -2.12 18.96
N ALA A 160 4.60 -1.05 19.08
CA ALA A 160 3.18 -1.08 18.73
C ALA A 160 2.97 -1.40 17.23
N VAL A 161 3.74 -0.77 16.33
CA VAL A 161 3.71 -1.07 14.89
C VAL A 161 4.07 -2.54 14.63
N LEU A 162 5.09 -3.08 15.29
CA LEU A 162 5.54 -4.48 15.17
C LEU A 162 4.45 -5.47 15.60
N VAL A 163 3.70 -5.16 16.66
CA VAL A 163 2.61 -6.01 17.14
C VAL A 163 1.35 -5.95 16.26
N LEU A 164 1.07 -4.78 15.68
CA LEU A 164 -0.07 -4.60 14.78
C LEU A 164 0.22 -5.13 13.38
N HIS A 165 1.43 -4.91 12.85
CA HIS A 165 1.81 -5.32 11.51
C HIS A 165 3.33 -5.59 11.44
N PRO A 166 3.78 -6.84 11.66
CA PRO A 166 5.21 -7.14 11.75
C PRO A 166 6.04 -6.74 10.52
N ILE A 167 5.45 -6.89 9.33
CA ILE A 167 6.08 -6.52 8.05
C ILE A 167 6.43 -5.02 8.01
N SER A 168 5.64 -4.15 8.65
CA SER A 168 5.96 -2.72 8.76
C SER A 168 6.80 -2.39 9.99
N GLY A 169 6.59 -3.09 11.09
CA GLY A 169 7.26 -2.80 12.35
C GLY A 169 8.72 -3.25 12.41
N ALA A 170 9.07 -4.37 11.79
CA ALA A 170 10.44 -4.86 11.80
C ALA A 170 11.41 -3.90 11.08
N PRO A 171 11.12 -3.41 9.85
CA PRO A 171 11.94 -2.38 9.22
C PRO A 171 12.04 -1.10 10.04
N LEU A 172 10.93 -0.63 10.62
CA LEU A 172 10.92 0.57 11.46
C LEU A 172 11.79 0.42 12.71
N MET A 173 11.66 -0.70 13.41
CA MET A 173 12.45 -1.02 14.60
C MET A 173 13.93 -1.05 14.25
N PHE A 174 14.30 -1.69 13.14
CA PHE A 174 15.67 -1.71 12.66
C PHE A 174 16.20 -0.30 12.38
N VAL A 175 15.44 0.55 11.70
CA VAL A 175 15.83 1.96 11.43
C VAL A 175 16.11 2.72 12.74
N ILE A 176 15.25 2.56 13.75
CA ILE A 176 15.40 3.25 15.04
C ILE A 176 16.63 2.73 15.80
N LEU A 177 16.84 1.42 15.85
CA LEU A 177 17.98 0.80 16.53
C LEU A 177 19.30 1.14 15.83
N PHE A 178 19.32 1.09 14.49
CA PHE A 178 20.46 1.52 13.70
C PHE A 178 20.79 2.98 13.96
N TRP A 179 19.80 3.86 13.91
CA TRP A 179 20.01 5.27 14.24
C TRP A 179 20.58 5.45 15.65
N ALA A 180 20.05 4.75 16.64
CA ALA A 180 20.51 4.85 18.03
C ALA A 180 21.98 4.42 18.18
N ALA A 181 22.41 3.37 17.47
CA ALA A 181 23.79 2.90 17.48
C ALA A 181 24.79 3.94 16.94
N PHE A 182 24.38 4.74 15.95
CA PHE A 182 25.25 5.71 15.26
C PHE A 182 25.11 7.16 15.75
N GLN A 183 24.18 7.45 16.66
CA GLN A 183 23.99 8.82 17.15
C GLN A 183 24.88 9.21 18.34
N GLY A 184 25.48 8.23 19.04
CA GLY A 184 26.42 8.46 20.16
C GLY A 184 25.75 8.61 21.54
N ARG A 185 26.52 9.05 22.56
CA ARG A 185 26.14 9.08 24.01
C ARG A 185 25.03 10.08 24.41
N ALA A 186 24.36 10.73 23.47
CA ALA A 186 23.35 11.77 23.74
C ALA A 186 21.94 11.20 23.97
N VAL A 187 21.82 10.04 24.62
CA VAL A 187 20.55 9.34 24.80
C VAL A 187 20.21 9.27 26.29
N ASN A 188 18.97 9.63 26.64
CA ASN A 188 18.46 9.51 28.00
C ASN A 188 18.24 8.03 28.34
N VAL A 189 19.19 7.41 29.05
CA VAL A 189 19.18 5.98 29.39
C VAL A 189 17.88 5.55 30.06
N ARG A 190 17.34 6.35 30.99
CA ARG A 190 16.08 6.01 31.69
C ARG A 190 14.91 5.94 30.73
N GLU A 191 14.74 6.96 29.89
CA GLU A 191 13.65 7.00 28.90
C GLU A 191 13.79 5.85 27.89
N THR A 192 15.01 5.57 27.44
CA THR A 192 15.32 4.47 26.52
C THR A 192 15.02 3.11 27.12
N SER A 193 15.43 2.86 28.38
CA SER A 193 15.14 1.59 29.05
C SER A 193 13.65 1.37 29.25
N ILE A 194 12.89 2.41 29.61
CA ILE A 194 11.42 2.32 29.72
C ILE A 194 10.80 2.01 28.36
N GLY A 195 11.17 2.77 27.32
CA GLY A 195 10.63 2.56 25.97
C GLY A 195 10.99 1.20 25.38
N ALA A 196 12.23 0.74 25.56
CA ALA A 196 12.67 -0.60 25.20
C ALA A 196 11.89 -1.67 25.98
N GLY A 197 11.69 -1.46 27.29
CA GLY A 197 10.87 -2.33 28.13
C GLY A 197 9.43 -2.44 27.63
N VAL A 198 8.78 -1.33 27.30
CA VAL A 198 7.44 -1.32 26.70
C VAL A 198 7.43 -2.04 25.35
N GLY A 199 8.40 -1.76 24.47
CA GLY A 199 8.52 -2.44 23.18
C GLY A 199 8.68 -3.96 23.33
N LEU A 200 9.54 -4.40 24.25
CA LEU A 200 9.74 -5.81 24.56
C LEU A 200 8.50 -6.47 25.16
N LEU A 201 7.78 -5.77 26.06
CA LEU A 201 6.52 -6.26 26.62
C LEU A 201 5.46 -6.45 25.53
N LEU A 202 5.37 -5.53 24.58
CA LEU A 202 4.47 -5.64 23.43
C LEU A 202 4.84 -6.85 22.54
N VAL A 203 6.12 -7.02 22.23
CA VAL A 203 6.61 -8.19 21.48
C VAL A 203 6.33 -9.48 22.26
N ALA A 204 6.58 -9.51 23.56
CA ALA A 204 6.28 -10.65 24.41
C ALA A 204 4.78 -10.97 24.44
N ALA A 205 3.91 -9.96 24.46
CA ALA A 205 2.47 -10.14 24.37
C ALA A 205 2.05 -10.73 23.01
N LEU A 206 2.66 -10.30 21.91
CA LEU A 206 2.44 -10.91 20.59
C LEU A 206 2.90 -12.36 20.55
N LEU A 207 4.09 -12.67 21.07
CA LEU A 207 4.62 -14.03 21.11
C LEU A 207 3.75 -14.94 22.00
N LEU A 208 3.29 -14.43 23.14
CA LEU A 208 2.34 -15.12 24.00
C LEU A 208 1.00 -15.34 23.29
N PHE A 209 0.46 -14.34 22.60
CA PHE A 209 -0.75 -14.48 21.81
C PHE A 209 -0.59 -15.53 20.70
N ALA A 210 0.52 -15.48 19.96
CA ALA A 210 0.85 -16.47 18.93
C ALA A 210 0.97 -17.88 19.53
N PHE A 211 1.57 -18.00 20.72
CA PHE A 211 1.71 -19.26 21.46
C PHE A 211 0.35 -19.83 21.92
N LEU A 212 -0.51 -19.00 22.52
CA LEU A 212 -1.83 -19.40 23.02
C LEU A 212 -2.79 -19.79 21.88
N ASN A 213 -2.59 -19.24 20.68
CA ASN A 213 -3.39 -19.55 19.49
C ASN A 213 -2.76 -20.60 18.57
N ARG A 214 -1.80 -21.39 19.07
CA ARG A 214 -1.26 -22.55 18.35
C ARG A 214 -2.35 -23.63 18.22
N PRO A 215 -2.44 -24.32 17.08
CA PRO A 215 -3.34 -25.45 16.97
C PRO A 215 -2.80 -26.59 17.85
N GLY A 216 -3.70 -27.44 18.37
CA GLY A 216 -3.30 -28.53 19.25
C GLY A 216 -2.26 -29.46 18.62
N HIS A 217 -1.15 -29.66 19.34
CA HIS A 217 -0.20 -30.79 19.34
C HIS A 217 -0.13 -31.61 18.02
N GLY A 218 0.73 -31.17 17.10
CA GLY A 218 1.09 -31.91 15.88
C GLY A 218 2.13 -31.22 14.99
N ASP A 219 2.15 -29.88 14.99
CA ASP A 219 2.98 -29.08 14.08
C ASP A 219 4.38 -28.74 14.64
N ALA A 220 5.18 -29.75 14.97
CA ALA A 220 6.61 -29.55 15.26
C ALA A 220 7.35 -28.89 14.07
N ALA A 221 6.81 -29.00 12.86
CA ALA A 221 7.32 -28.38 11.64
C ALA A 221 7.29 -26.83 11.65
N GLN A 222 6.49 -26.18 12.52
CA GLN A 222 6.38 -24.71 12.51
C GLN A 222 7.51 -23.98 13.26
N THR A 223 8.30 -24.63 14.11
CA THR A 223 9.48 -23.99 14.73
C THR A 223 10.67 -23.92 13.76
N ASP A 224 10.77 -24.89 12.86
CA ASP A 224 11.88 -24.97 11.89
C ASP A 224 11.78 -23.88 10.82
N ILE A 225 10.58 -23.38 10.50
CA ILE A 225 10.36 -22.40 9.42
C ILE A 225 10.84 -20.98 9.77
N LEU A 226 11.22 -20.71 11.02
CA LEU A 226 11.76 -19.39 11.38
C LEU A 226 13.22 -19.26 10.91
N PHE A 227 13.98 -20.35 10.99
CA PHE A 227 15.41 -20.35 10.68
C PHE A 227 15.76 -21.12 9.41
N SER A 228 14.86 -21.98 8.94
CA SER A 228 14.94 -22.65 7.65
C SER A 228 13.79 -22.22 6.74
N ALA A 229 14.02 -22.21 5.44
CA ALA A 229 12.98 -21.99 4.44
C ALA A 229 12.97 -23.18 3.47
N PRO A 230 12.06 -24.16 3.67
CA PRO A 230 11.96 -25.33 2.81
C PRO A 230 11.85 -24.96 1.33
N ALA A 231 12.53 -25.73 0.46
CA ALA A 231 12.65 -25.38 -0.96
C ALA A 231 11.30 -25.40 -1.71
N ASP A 232 10.41 -26.32 -1.34
CA ASP A 232 9.05 -26.43 -1.83
C ASP A 232 8.19 -25.22 -1.42
N TRP A 233 8.29 -24.78 -0.17
CA TRP A 233 7.64 -23.57 0.31
C TRP A 233 8.16 -22.32 -0.40
N LEU A 234 9.48 -22.18 -0.54
CA LEU A 234 10.09 -21.07 -1.29
C LEU A 234 9.64 -21.04 -2.76
N ARG A 235 9.48 -22.20 -3.40
CA ARG A 235 8.96 -22.30 -4.77
C ARG A 235 7.55 -21.69 -4.85
N VAL A 236 6.65 -22.06 -3.94
CA VAL A 236 5.30 -21.46 -3.87
C VAL A 236 5.39 -19.96 -3.64
N LEU A 237 6.24 -19.50 -2.70
CA LEU A 237 6.38 -18.08 -2.39
C LEU A 237 6.96 -17.26 -3.53
N LYS A 238 7.90 -17.80 -4.30
CA LYS A 238 8.46 -17.11 -5.48
C LYS A 238 7.40 -16.89 -6.56
N THR A 239 6.39 -17.74 -6.65
CA THR A 239 5.24 -17.56 -7.55
C THR A 239 4.18 -16.63 -6.97
N ARG A 240 3.87 -16.77 -5.67
CA ARG A 240 2.72 -16.06 -5.06
C ARG A 240 3.08 -14.71 -4.44
N THR A 241 4.32 -14.55 -3.98
CA THR A 241 4.82 -13.43 -3.18
C THR A 241 6.16 -12.96 -3.76
N GLU A 242 6.24 -12.85 -5.08
CA GLU A 242 7.47 -12.49 -5.81
C GLU A 242 8.08 -11.16 -5.32
N TYR A 243 7.25 -10.23 -4.82
CA TYR A 243 7.67 -8.98 -4.18
C TYR A 243 8.52 -9.11 -2.92
N ALA A 244 8.56 -10.27 -2.27
CA ALA A 244 9.48 -10.50 -1.15
C ALA A 244 10.93 -10.75 -1.61
N PHE A 245 11.16 -11.07 -2.90
CA PHE A 245 12.45 -11.49 -3.44
C PHE A 245 12.98 -10.44 -4.43
N LEU A 246 14.06 -9.75 -4.05
CA LEU A 246 14.60 -8.66 -4.87
C LEU A 246 15.11 -9.13 -6.24
N SER A 247 15.53 -10.40 -6.37
CA SER A 247 15.95 -10.97 -7.66
C SER A 247 14.80 -11.17 -8.65
N LEU A 248 13.55 -11.23 -8.18
CA LEU A 248 12.37 -11.41 -9.02
C LEU A 248 11.72 -10.09 -9.44
N TRP A 249 12.21 -8.96 -8.94
CA TRP A 249 11.66 -7.66 -9.28
C TRP A 249 11.91 -7.34 -10.75
N PRO A 250 10.87 -7.10 -11.56
CA PRO A 250 11.04 -6.70 -12.95
C PRO A 250 11.70 -5.32 -13.06
N ALA A 251 12.27 -5.04 -14.24
CA ALA A 251 13.00 -3.79 -14.49
C ALA A 251 12.18 -2.52 -14.18
N LYS A 252 10.87 -2.54 -14.44
CA LYS A 252 9.95 -1.43 -14.11
C LYS A 252 9.94 -1.08 -12.62
N ASP A 253 10.00 -2.07 -11.74
CA ASP A 253 9.94 -1.82 -10.30
C ASP A 253 11.24 -1.19 -9.81
N TRP A 254 12.39 -1.65 -10.33
CA TRP A 254 13.66 -0.97 -10.12
C TRP A 254 13.69 0.44 -10.71
N ALA A 255 13.09 0.63 -11.89
CA ALA A 255 12.95 1.93 -12.54
C ALA A 255 12.06 2.91 -11.75
N SER A 256 11.10 2.42 -10.97
CA SER A 256 10.33 3.25 -10.03
C SER A 256 11.13 3.63 -8.76
N LEU A 257 11.99 2.74 -8.27
CA LEU A 257 12.78 2.97 -7.05
C LEU A 257 13.98 3.90 -7.29
N PHE A 258 14.68 3.75 -8.42
CA PHE A 258 15.92 4.49 -8.68
C PHE A 258 15.74 6.02 -8.69
N PRO A 259 14.71 6.59 -9.33
CA PRO A 259 14.43 8.02 -9.26
C PRO A 259 14.13 8.50 -7.84
N LEU A 260 13.44 7.70 -7.01
CA LEU A 260 13.23 8.04 -5.60
C LEU A 260 14.55 8.06 -4.82
N VAL A 261 15.45 7.12 -5.09
CA VAL A 261 16.80 7.11 -4.50
C VAL A 261 17.57 8.36 -4.89
N LEU A 262 17.61 8.68 -6.18
CA LEU A 262 18.32 9.85 -6.66
C LEU A 262 17.66 11.16 -6.14
N ALA A 263 16.33 11.23 -6.05
CA ALA A 263 15.59 12.37 -5.53
C ALA A 263 15.88 12.59 -4.05
N PHE A 264 15.99 11.52 -3.28
CA PHE A 264 16.44 11.57 -1.89
C PHE A 264 17.87 12.11 -1.77
N LEU A 265 18.81 11.58 -2.57
CA LEU A 265 20.21 12.02 -2.56
C LEU A 265 20.33 13.52 -2.89
N VAL A 266 19.61 13.97 -3.92
CA VAL A 266 19.49 15.38 -4.30
C VAL A 266 18.97 16.20 -3.13
N ALA A 267 17.81 15.82 -2.58
CA ALA A 267 17.17 16.55 -1.50
C ALA A 267 18.08 16.66 -0.27
N VAL A 268 18.76 15.58 0.12
CA VAL A 268 19.62 15.58 1.31
C VAL A 268 20.93 16.33 1.08
N SER A 269 21.51 16.27 -0.12
CA SER A 269 22.77 16.98 -0.42
C SER A 269 22.64 18.51 -0.31
N GLY A 270 21.46 19.06 -0.63
CA GLY A 270 21.15 20.48 -0.48
C GLY A 270 20.94 20.94 0.97
N HIS A 271 20.83 20.02 1.94
CA HIS A 271 20.64 20.36 3.35
C HIS A 271 21.95 20.39 4.12
N ALA A 272 22.12 21.42 4.95
CA ALA A 272 23.10 21.47 6.01
C ALA A 272 22.40 21.34 7.37
N GLY A 273 22.96 20.59 8.31
CA GLY A 273 22.51 20.54 9.70
C GLY A 273 22.12 19.16 10.24
N PRO A 274 21.62 19.10 11.49
CA PRO A 274 21.29 17.85 12.19
C PRO A 274 20.28 16.99 11.43
N SER A 275 19.24 17.60 10.84
CA SER A 275 18.20 16.90 10.08
C SER A 275 18.74 16.07 8.92
N ARG A 276 19.81 16.53 8.24
CA ARG A 276 20.49 15.76 7.20
C ARG A 276 21.07 14.46 7.75
N ARG A 277 21.77 14.52 8.90
CA ARG A 277 22.35 13.32 9.51
C ARG A 277 21.28 12.29 9.87
N HIS A 278 20.15 12.71 10.45
CA HIS A 278 19.05 11.80 10.78
C HIS A 278 18.50 11.10 9.52
N LEU A 279 18.17 11.89 8.48
CA LEU A 279 17.65 11.34 7.23
C LEU A 279 18.65 10.40 6.54
N THR A 280 19.94 10.76 6.50
CA THR A 280 21.00 9.90 5.95
C THR A 280 21.10 8.59 6.72
N LEU A 281 21.06 8.59 8.05
CA LEU A 281 21.08 7.37 8.85
C LEU A 281 19.83 6.50 8.62
N PHE A 282 18.65 7.10 8.48
CA PHE A 282 17.43 6.35 8.20
C PHE A 282 17.51 5.63 6.85
N VAL A 283 17.97 6.31 5.81
CA VAL A 283 18.12 5.69 4.49
C VAL A 283 19.27 4.71 4.42
N ALA A 284 20.39 4.95 5.11
CA ALA A 284 21.46 3.98 5.24
C ALA A 284 20.96 2.67 5.89
N ALA A 285 20.13 2.78 6.93
CA ALA A 285 19.49 1.63 7.55
C ALA A 285 18.57 0.87 6.58
N LEU A 286 17.78 1.58 5.77
CA LEU A 286 16.92 0.96 4.75
C LEU A 286 17.72 0.28 3.64
N GLY A 287 18.79 0.91 3.16
CA GLY A 287 19.69 0.29 2.17
C GLY A 287 20.35 -0.98 2.71
N LEU A 288 20.77 -0.96 3.98
CA LEU A 288 21.26 -2.17 4.65
C LEU A 288 20.16 -3.23 4.78
N LEU A 289 18.93 -2.86 5.10
CA LEU A 289 17.80 -3.80 5.13
C LEU A 289 17.52 -4.45 3.78
N TRP A 290 17.65 -3.73 2.66
CA TRP A 290 17.49 -4.31 1.33
C TRP A 290 18.62 -5.28 1.00
N LEU A 291 19.86 -4.96 1.38
CA LEU A 291 20.97 -5.89 1.27
C LEU A 291 20.71 -7.15 2.10
N LEU A 292 20.31 -7.00 3.37
CA LEU A 292 19.97 -8.13 4.23
C LEU A 292 18.78 -8.93 3.70
N SER A 293 17.79 -8.26 3.10
CA SER A 293 16.69 -8.93 2.40
C SER A 293 17.25 -9.82 1.30
N PHE A 294 17.99 -9.26 0.34
CA PHE A 294 18.57 -10.03 -0.76
C PHE A 294 19.41 -11.23 -0.26
N LEU A 295 20.27 -11.00 0.74
CA LEU A 295 21.09 -12.07 1.33
C LEU A 295 20.22 -13.18 1.94
N PHE A 296 19.17 -12.83 2.71
CA PHE A 296 18.39 -13.80 3.48
C PHE A 296 17.06 -14.23 2.85
N THR A 297 16.70 -13.72 1.67
CA THR A 297 15.55 -14.20 0.89
C THR A 297 15.99 -14.87 -0.41
N ASP A 298 17.08 -14.42 -1.03
CA ASP A 298 17.50 -14.87 -2.35
C ASP A 298 18.73 -15.80 -2.30
N LEU A 299 19.76 -15.49 -1.49
CA LEU A 299 21.01 -16.28 -1.46
C LEU A 299 21.05 -17.36 -0.37
N TRP A 300 20.71 -17.01 0.88
CA TRP A 300 20.61 -17.90 2.02
C TRP A 300 19.25 -17.74 2.70
N PRO A 301 18.18 -18.33 2.12
CA PRO A 301 16.82 -18.13 2.60
C PRO A 301 16.63 -18.48 4.08
N VAL A 302 16.36 -17.46 4.90
CA VAL A 302 15.95 -17.59 6.31
C VAL A 302 14.46 -17.31 6.38
N GLY A 303 13.68 -18.26 6.87
CA GLY A 303 12.22 -18.15 6.79
C GLY A 303 11.64 -16.94 7.54
N LEU A 304 12.25 -16.50 8.65
CA LEU A 304 11.88 -15.25 9.32
C LEU A 304 12.11 -14.03 8.43
N ALA A 305 13.22 -13.96 7.69
CA ALA A 305 13.50 -12.84 6.78
C ALA A 305 12.48 -12.80 5.62
N VAL A 306 12.12 -13.97 5.09
CA VAL A 306 11.07 -14.14 4.07
C VAL A 306 9.72 -13.68 4.60
N GLN A 307 9.32 -14.12 5.81
CA GLN A 307 8.05 -13.75 6.45
C GLN A 307 7.95 -12.25 6.76
N LEU A 308 9.05 -11.63 7.20
CA LEU A 308 9.08 -10.20 7.49
C LEU A 308 9.10 -9.32 6.25
N GLN A 309 9.34 -9.89 5.05
CA GLN A 309 9.35 -9.20 3.77
C GLN A 309 10.18 -7.91 3.81
N LEU A 310 11.45 -8.01 4.25
CA LEU A 310 12.30 -6.84 4.52
C LEU A 310 12.44 -5.87 3.31
N ALA A 311 12.39 -6.40 2.09
CA ALA A 311 12.35 -5.63 0.84
C ALA A 311 11.18 -4.62 0.77
N ARG A 312 10.05 -4.87 1.45
CA ARG A 312 8.87 -3.98 1.45
C ARG A 312 9.03 -2.72 2.29
N SER A 313 10.20 -2.51 2.87
CA SER A 313 10.57 -1.25 3.51
C SER A 313 10.70 -0.08 2.51
N THR A 314 10.52 -0.30 1.21
CA THR A 314 10.47 0.77 0.20
C THR A 314 9.33 1.77 0.40
N GLY A 315 8.20 1.37 0.98
CA GLY A 315 7.13 2.31 1.32
C GLY A 315 7.59 3.34 2.38
N LEU A 316 8.37 2.88 3.37
CA LEU A 316 8.99 3.76 4.37
C LEU A 316 10.08 4.65 3.75
N PHE A 317 10.82 4.11 2.77
CA PHE A 317 11.78 4.90 1.99
C PHE A 317 11.10 6.02 1.21
N ALA A 318 10.04 5.72 0.45
CA ALA A 318 9.30 6.70 -0.34
C ALA A 318 8.70 7.82 0.53
N LEU A 319 8.20 7.46 1.72
CA LEU A 319 7.77 8.40 2.75
C LEU A 319 8.88 9.38 3.16
N LEU A 320 10.06 8.86 3.50
CA LEU A 320 11.22 9.68 3.87
C LEU A 320 11.69 10.58 2.72
N THR A 321 11.65 10.06 1.48
CA THR A 321 11.96 10.83 0.28
C THR A 321 10.99 11.98 0.08
N CYS A 322 9.68 11.78 0.27
CA CYS A 322 8.69 12.86 0.20
C CYS A 322 8.97 13.96 1.22
N ILE A 323 9.33 13.59 2.45
CA ILE A 323 9.68 14.56 3.49
C ILE A 323 10.94 15.32 3.09
N ALA A 324 12.01 14.63 2.67
CA ALA A 324 13.26 15.26 2.25
C ALA A 324 13.04 16.25 1.08
N LEU A 325 12.25 15.84 0.08
CA LEU A 325 11.88 16.69 -1.05
C LEU A 325 11.06 17.90 -0.62
N ALA A 326 10.10 17.72 0.30
CA ALA A 326 9.31 18.83 0.82
C ALA A 326 10.18 19.88 1.52
N VAL A 327 11.20 19.43 2.28
CA VAL A 327 12.14 20.37 2.90
C VAL A 327 12.95 21.11 1.84
N CYS A 328 13.45 20.38 0.84
CA CYS A 328 14.23 20.95 -0.26
C CYS A 328 13.41 21.97 -1.04
N ALA A 329 12.19 21.63 -1.40
CA ALA A 329 11.29 22.54 -2.10
C ALA A 329 10.96 23.77 -1.26
N ALA A 330 10.65 23.62 0.03
CA ALA A 330 10.32 24.75 0.89
C ALA A 330 11.48 25.75 1.06
N SER A 331 12.72 25.26 1.14
CA SER A 331 13.90 26.14 1.19
C SER A 331 14.10 26.88 -0.14
N LEU A 332 13.97 26.18 -1.27
CA LEU A 332 14.09 26.75 -2.62
C LEU A 332 12.97 27.74 -2.97
N LEU A 333 11.75 27.54 -2.46
CA LEU A 333 10.63 28.46 -2.65
C LEU A 333 10.88 29.84 -2.02
N SER A 334 11.74 29.91 -1.00
CA SER A 334 12.13 31.17 -0.37
C SER A 334 13.26 31.89 -1.12
N GLY A 335 13.89 31.21 -2.09
CA GLY A 335 15.02 31.71 -2.86
C GLY A 335 14.67 32.62 -4.05
N PRO A 336 15.67 32.98 -4.88
CA PRO A 336 15.48 33.70 -6.15
C PRO A 336 14.64 32.90 -7.15
N LEU A 337 14.17 33.55 -8.23
CA LEU A 337 13.29 32.94 -9.24
C LEU A 337 13.78 31.57 -9.75
N GLY A 338 15.07 31.44 -10.05
CA GLY A 338 15.64 30.16 -10.49
C GLY A 338 15.59 29.04 -9.44
N GLU A 339 15.60 29.34 -8.15
CA GLU A 339 15.36 28.35 -7.08
C GLU A 339 13.88 27.99 -6.99
N ARG A 340 12.99 28.99 -7.06
CA ARG A 340 11.53 28.77 -7.06
C ARG A 340 11.08 27.90 -8.22
N LEU A 341 11.64 28.12 -9.42
CA LEU A 341 11.35 27.30 -10.60
C LEU A 341 11.79 25.85 -10.42
N ILE A 342 12.93 25.61 -9.75
CA ILE A 342 13.35 24.25 -9.41
C ILE A 342 12.48 23.66 -8.32
N ALA A 343 12.07 24.45 -7.33
CA ALA A 343 11.13 23.98 -6.32
C ALA A 343 9.81 23.56 -6.96
N ALA A 344 9.22 24.42 -7.80
CA ALA A 344 8.00 24.13 -8.57
C ALA A 344 8.17 22.87 -9.41
N GLY A 345 9.35 22.72 -9.99
CA GLY A 345 9.77 21.54 -10.70
C GLY A 345 9.82 20.24 -9.89
N LEU A 346 10.55 20.25 -8.77
CA LEU A 346 10.63 19.11 -7.85
C LEU A 346 9.25 18.72 -7.32
N LEU A 347 8.39 19.71 -7.08
CA LEU A 347 7.00 19.49 -6.74
C LEU A 347 6.27 18.87 -7.92
N ALA A 348 6.34 19.41 -9.13
CA ALA A 348 5.71 18.82 -10.31
C ALA A 348 6.12 17.35 -10.54
N ALA A 349 7.41 17.02 -10.41
CA ALA A 349 7.88 15.63 -10.49
C ALA A 349 7.42 14.76 -9.32
N GLY A 350 7.32 15.32 -8.12
CA GLY A 350 6.73 14.62 -6.98
C GLY A 350 5.21 14.43 -7.11
N PHE A 351 4.56 15.12 -8.05
CA PHE A 351 3.14 15.06 -8.34
C PHE A 351 2.80 14.19 -9.55
N ASP A 352 3.78 13.86 -10.41
CA ASP A 352 3.56 12.99 -11.55
C ASP A 352 3.76 11.51 -11.17
N TYR A 353 2.85 10.66 -11.63
CA TYR A 353 2.87 9.21 -11.45
C TYR A 353 3.85 8.53 -12.42
N CYS A 354 4.35 9.26 -13.43
CA CYS A 354 5.20 8.69 -14.47
C CYS A 354 6.67 8.59 -14.07
N GLU A 355 7.20 7.37 -14.05
CA GLU A 355 8.60 7.01 -13.77
C GLU A 355 9.60 7.87 -14.60
N ASN A 356 9.24 8.21 -15.84
CA ASN A 356 10.08 8.98 -16.77
C ASN A 356 10.28 10.45 -16.34
N MET A 357 9.25 11.10 -15.80
CA MET A 357 9.36 12.51 -15.40
C MET A 357 10.12 12.67 -14.10
N MET A 358 9.95 11.73 -13.16
CA MET A 358 10.78 11.66 -11.97
C MET A 358 12.27 11.56 -12.32
N LEU A 359 12.65 10.70 -13.27
CA LEU A 359 14.05 10.55 -13.70
C LEU A 359 14.59 11.84 -14.34
N ALA A 360 13.86 12.42 -15.28
CA ALA A 360 14.23 13.66 -15.97
C ALA A 360 14.42 14.84 -15.01
N PHE A 361 13.54 14.95 -14.00
CA PHE A 361 13.65 15.96 -12.97
C PHE A 361 14.85 15.74 -12.05
N THR A 362 15.07 14.48 -11.69
CA THR A 362 16.12 14.15 -10.76
C THR A 362 17.50 14.33 -11.39
N ILE A 363 17.63 14.02 -12.68
CA ILE A 363 18.81 14.36 -13.48
C ILE A 363 19.02 15.88 -13.48
N SER A 364 17.98 16.67 -13.70
CA SER A 364 18.08 18.14 -13.72
C SER A 364 18.52 18.73 -12.37
N ALA A 365 18.00 18.17 -11.27
CA ALA A 365 18.38 18.59 -9.92
C ALA A 365 19.79 18.12 -9.53
N ALA A 366 20.18 16.90 -9.94
CA ALA A 366 21.53 16.37 -9.78
C ALA A 366 22.55 17.20 -10.57
N LEU A 367 22.23 17.57 -11.82
CA LEU A 367 23.06 18.45 -12.64
C LEU A 367 23.28 19.80 -11.97
N ARG A 368 22.27 20.41 -11.33
CA ARG A 368 22.45 21.67 -10.58
C ARG A 368 23.34 21.51 -9.35
N LEU A 369 23.22 20.40 -8.61
CA LEU A 369 24.07 20.12 -7.45
C LEU A 369 25.52 19.87 -7.87
N LEU A 370 25.73 19.18 -8.99
CA LEU A 370 27.04 18.89 -9.58
C LEU A 370 27.69 20.12 -10.24
N TRP A 371 26.90 21.01 -10.88
CA TRP A 371 27.42 22.22 -11.52
C TRP A 371 27.74 23.36 -10.55
N GLY A 372 27.51 23.17 -9.26
CA GLY A 372 27.98 24.04 -8.19
C GLY A 372 27.17 25.33 -7.99
N ARG A 373 27.48 26.02 -6.90
CA ARG A 373 26.84 27.26 -6.40
C ARG A 373 26.87 28.45 -7.36
N GLN A 374 27.45 28.34 -8.55
CA GLN A 374 27.42 29.42 -9.52
C GLN A 374 26.01 29.55 -10.10
N ARG A 375 25.42 30.73 -9.91
CA ARG A 375 24.05 31.13 -10.26
C ARG A 375 23.82 31.21 -11.77
N SER A 376 24.20 30.19 -12.54
CA SER A 376 23.96 30.18 -13.97
C SER A 376 22.46 29.93 -14.24
N PRO A 377 21.71 30.89 -14.80
CA PRO A 377 20.30 30.71 -15.15
C PRO A 377 20.08 29.62 -16.21
N HIS A 378 21.14 29.23 -16.93
CA HIS A 378 21.09 28.21 -17.99
C HIS A 378 20.77 26.81 -17.46
N ALA A 379 21.25 26.44 -16.27
CA ALA A 379 20.96 25.12 -15.69
C ALA A 379 19.47 24.97 -15.32
N ALA A 380 18.85 26.04 -14.84
CA ALA A 380 17.40 26.07 -14.55
C ALA A 380 16.58 25.99 -15.84
N ALA A 381 17.00 26.68 -16.90
CA ALA A 381 16.35 26.63 -18.21
C ALA A 381 16.45 25.24 -18.86
N ILE A 382 17.62 24.59 -18.78
CA ILE A 382 17.81 23.21 -19.26
C ILE A 382 16.92 22.24 -18.49
N GLY A 383 16.85 22.37 -17.16
CA GLY A 383 15.95 21.55 -16.34
C GLY A 383 14.47 21.72 -16.72
N LEU A 384 14.02 22.97 -16.87
CA LEU A 384 12.66 23.26 -17.36
C LEU A 384 12.38 22.71 -18.75
N ALA A 385 13.35 22.80 -19.67
CA ALA A 385 13.22 22.27 -21.02
C ALA A 385 13.14 20.74 -21.04
N ILE A 386 13.95 20.05 -20.22
CA ILE A 386 13.91 18.59 -20.06
C ILE A 386 12.54 18.15 -19.52
N VAL A 387 11.97 18.90 -18.59
CA VAL A 387 10.65 18.62 -18.00
C VAL A 387 9.54 18.86 -18.99
N ALA A 388 9.57 19.99 -19.69
CA ALA A 388 8.62 20.27 -20.76
C ALA A 388 8.68 19.20 -21.86
N CYS A 389 9.88 18.75 -22.23
CA CYS A 389 10.07 17.62 -23.14
C CYS A 389 9.54 16.30 -22.56
N GLY A 390 9.74 16.01 -21.29
CA GLY A 390 9.20 14.80 -20.63
C GLY A 390 7.67 14.78 -20.64
N ILE A 391 7.04 15.91 -20.32
CA ILE A 391 5.58 16.09 -20.39
C ILE A 391 5.10 15.91 -21.83
N LEU A 392 5.76 16.55 -22.79
CA LEU A 392 5.42 16.43 -24.21
C LEU A 392 5.57 14.99 -24.73
N VAL A 393 6.65 14.30 -24.39
CA VAL A 393 6.89 12.91 -24.83
C VAL A 393 5.86 11.96 -24.22
N ASN A 394 5.51 12.12 -22.94
CA ASN A 394 4.45 11.32 -22.31
C ASN A 394 3.07 11.60 -22.94
N GLY A 395 2.74 12.87 -23.20
CA GLY A 395 1.48 13.24 -23.85
C GLY A 395 1.37 12.76 -25.30
N LEU A 396 2.50 12.60 -26.00
CA LEU A 396 2.55 12.19 -27.40
C LEU A 396 2.68 10.66 -27.60
N TRP A 397 2.97 9.87 -26.56
CA TRP A 397 3.19 8.42 -26.69
C TRP A 397 2.40 7.56 -25.68
N PRO A 398 1.05 7.51 -25.78
CA PRO A 398 0.22 6.80 -24.81
C PRO A 398 0.39 5.27 -24.79
N GLY A 399 0.97 4.70 -25.86
CA GLY A 399 1.02 3.24 -26.08
C GLY A 399 1.98 2.45 -25.20
N VAL A 400 2.78 3.09 -24.34
CA VAL A 400 3.79 2.41 -23.49
C VAL A 400 3.33 2.26 -22.04
N VAL A 401 2.26 2.94 -21.62
CA VAL A 401 1.71 2.83 -20.25
C VAL A 401 0.63 1.74 -20.21
N SER A 402 1.02 0.51 -19.89
CA SER A 402 0.15 -0.67 -19.82
C SER A 402 -1.10 -0.47 -18.93
N SER A 403 -2.29 -0.56 -19.52
CA SER A 403 -3.59 -1.10 -19.04
C SER A 403 -4.06 -0.93 -17.58
N GLY A 404 -3.53 0.02 -16.80
CA GLY A 404 -4.11 0.38 -15.51
C GLY A 404 -5.38 1.23 -15.68
N PRO A 405 -6.29 1.28 -14.68
CA PRO A 405 -7.39 2.25 -14.64
C PRO A 405 -6.89 3.71 -14.73
N VAL A 406 -5.61 3.94 -14.43
CA VAL A 406 -4.91 5.21 -14.65
C VAL A 406 -4.60 5.44 -16.13
N THR A 407 -4.31 4.44 -16.96
CA THR A 407 -4.16 4.62 -18.42
C THR A 407 -5.50 5.01 -19.06
N PHE A 408 -6.62 4.50 -18.55
CA PHE A 408 -7.96 4.93 -18.97
C PHE A 408 -8.24 6.40 -18.59
N ALA A 409 -7.75 6.84 -17.43
CA ALA A 409 -7.72 8.26 -17.07
C ALA A 409 -6.78 9.03 -18.03
N LEU A 410 -5.50 8.68 -18.11
CA LEU A 410 -4.44 9.33 -18.90
C LEU A 410 -4.74 9.45 -20.41
N LEU A 411 -5.42 8.47 -21.03
CA LEU A 411 -5.82 8.54 -22.44
C LEU A 411 -6.91 9.59 -22.72
N HIS A 412 -7.60 10.08 -21.69
CA HIS A 412 -8.56 11.19 -21.78
C HIS A 412 -7.98 12.53 -21.28
N LEU A 413 -6.70 12.58 -20.87
CA LEU A 413 -6.11 13.74 -20.19
C LEU A 413 -5.37 14.73 -21.09
N GLY A 414 -5.42 14.63 -22.43
CA GLY A 414 -4.61 15.45 -23.36
C GLY A 414 -4.73 17.00 -23.28
N GLY A 415 -5.56 17.55 -22.40
CA GLY A 415 -5.57 18.99 -22.04
C GLY A 415 -5.41 19.30 -20.55
N SER A 416 -5.58 18.31 -19.67
CA SER A 416 -5.56 18.50 -18.22
C SER A 416 -4.17 18.54 -17.62
N GLU A 417 -3.17 17.77 -18.08
CA GLU A 417 -1.81 17.93 -17.52
C GLU A 417 -1.19 19.28 -17.85
N LEU A 418 -1.47 19.82 -19.05
CA LEU A 418 -1.10 21.18 -19.43
C LEU A 418 -1.83 22.22 -18.58
N ALA A 419 -3.11 22.00 -18.27
CA ALA A 419 -3.86 22.86 -17.37
C ALA A 419 -3.33 22.80 -15.92
N LEU A 420 -2.96 21.61 -15.43
CA LEU A 420 -2.36 21.38 -14.10
C LEU A 420 -1.01 22.09 -13.99
N LEU A 421 -0.16 21.95 -15.01
CA LEU A 421 1.13 22.64 -15.09
C LEU A 421 0.92 24.16 -15.17
N ALA A 422 -0.03 24.63 -15.98
CA ALA A 422 -0.37 26.05 -16.10
C ALA A 422 -0.95 26.62 -14.80
N LEU A 423 -1.76 25.87 -14.06
CA LEU A 423 -2.31 26.24 -12.74
C LEU A 423 -1.22 26.23 -11.66
N ALA A 424 -0.32 25.26 -11.67
CA ALA A 424 0.83 25.22 -10.76
C ALA A 424 1.79 26.39 -11.02
N LEU A 425 2.07 26.69 -12.30
CA LEU A 425 2.83 27.87 -12.72
C LEU A 425 2.09 29.16 -12.33
N ALA A 426 0.79 29.27 -12.60
CA ALA A 426 -0.01 30.43 -12.23
C ALA A 426 -0.06 30.64 -10.71
N ALA A 427 -0.18 29.58 -9.91
CA ALA A 427 -0.14 29.64 -8.45
C ALA A 427 1.25 30.05 -7.94
N ALA A 428 2.33 29.52 -8.53
CA ALA A 428 3.70 29.90 -8.20
C ALA A 428 4.00 31.37 -8.57
N LEU A 429 3.46 31.85 -9.69
CA LEU A 429 3.58 33.24 -10.15
C LEU A 429 2.69 34.19 -9.34
N ALA A 430 1.52 33.73 -8.89
CA ALA A 430 0.60 34.50 -8.04
C ALA A 430 0.99 34.49 -6.55
N TRP A 431 1.93 33.63 -6.14
CA TRP A 431 2.37 33.49 -4.74
C TRP A 431 2.74 34.80 -4.04
N PRO A 432 3.46 35.76 -4.67
CA PRO A 432 3.76 37.06 -4.05
C PRO A 432 2.50 37.89 -3.75
N TRP A 433 1.46 37.73 -4.57
CA TRP A 433 0.18 38.45 -4.43
C TRP A 433 -0.74 37.77 -3.41
N LEU A 434 -0.72 36.44 -3.34
CA LEU A 434 -1.42 35.66 -2.31
C LEU A 434 -0.88 35.94 -0.90
N HIS A 435 0.41 36.28 -0.77
CA HIS A 435 1.01 36.73 0.49
C HIS A 435 0.43 38.05 1.04
N ALA A 436 -0.20 38.87 0.20
CA ALA A 436 -0.87 40.10 0.60
C ALA A 436 -2.29 39.86 1.16
N LEU A 437 -2.88 38.69 0.93
CA LEU A 437 -4.16 38.27 1.51
C LEU A 437 -3.94 37.68 2.91
N ARG A 438 -4.96 37.77 3.78
CA ARG A 438 -4.90 37.15 5.13
C ARG A 438 -4.49 35.68 4.99
N PRO A 439 -3.59 35.15 5.85
CA PRO A 439 -2.93 33.86 5.66
C PRO A 439 -3.87 32.64 5.63
N VAL A 440 -5.12 32.79 6.07
CA VAL A 440 -6.16 31.76 6.01
C VAL A 440 -6.78 31.68 4.62
N ALA A 441 -7.03 32.83 3.98
CA ALA A 441 -7.66 32.92 2.66
C ALA A 441 -6.71 32.41 1.56
N ALA A 442 -5.42 32.76 1.63
CA ALA A 442 -4.42 32.26 0.68
C ALA A 442 -4.26 30.72 0.73
N ARG A 443 -4.37 30.13 1.92
CA ARG A 443 -4.32 28.67 2.11
C ARG A 443 -5.59 27.98 1.64
N ALA A 444 -6.75 28.57 1.92
CA ALA A 444 -8.04 28.06 1.42
C ALA A 444 -8.12 28.13 -0.10
N VAL A 445 -7.60 29.20 -0.71
CA VAL A 445 -7.51 29.36 -2.17
C VAL A 445 -6.54 28.35 -2.78
N LEU A 446 -5.38 28.09 -2.17
CA LEU A 446 -4.46 27.06 -2.66
C LEU A 446 -5.07 25.65 -2.55
N CYS A 447 -5.75 25.32 -1.44
CA CYS A 447 -6.50 24.07 -1.31
C CYS A 447 -7.62 23.94 -2.34
N LEU A 448 -8.37 25.03 -2.58
CA LEU A 448 -9.44 25.08 -3.56
C LEU A 448 -8.88 24.91 -4.97
N VAL A 449 -7.75 25.55 -5.28
CA VAL A 449 -7.05 25.41 -6.57
C VAL A 449 -6.55 23.99 -6.77
N LEU A 450 -5.92 23.37 -5.76
CA LEU A 450 -5.46 21.97 -5.82
C LEU A 450 -6.62 20.97 -5.89
N ALA A 451 -7.73 21.25 -5.20
CA ALA A 451 -8.94 20.45 -5.29
C ALA A 451 -9.62 20.61 -6.67
N LEU A 452 -9.66 21.82 -7.23
CA LEU A 452 -10.18 22.07 -8.58
C LEU A 452 -9.30 21.40 -9.64
N VAL A 453 -7.99 21.49 -9.49
CA VAL A 453 -6.95 20.77 -10.26
C VAL A 453 -7.23 19.26 -10.24
N ALA A 454 -7.39 18.67 -9.06
CA ALA A 454 -7.74 17.25 -8.88
C ALA A 454 -9.12 16.87 -9.47
N LEU A 455 -10.11 17.75 -9.37
CA LEU A 455 -11.45 17.54 -9.93
C LEU A 455 -11.44 17.67 -11.46
N THR A 456 -10.63 18.56 -12.03
CA THR A 456 -10.50 18.74 -13.48
C THR A 456 -9.69 17.62 -14.15
N SER A 457 -8.76 16.99 -13.44
CA SER A 457 -8.04 15.79 -13.90
C SER A 457 -8.89 14.51 -13.88
N LEU A 458 -10.16 14.57 -13.46
CA LEU A 458 -11.07 13.41 -13.42
C LEU A 458 -12.09 13.38 -14.57
N GLY A 459 -11.99 14.25 -15.60
CA GLY A 459 -12.85 14.17 -16.79
C GLY A 459 -14.35 14.33 -16.48
N VAL A 460 -14.76 15.56 -16.14
CA VAL A 460 -16.06 15.91 -15.53
C VAL A 460 -17.27 15.84 -16.49
N ARG A 461 -17.64 14.66 -16.98
CA ARG A 461 -19.00 14.47 -17.55
C ARG A 461 -19.88 13.47 -16.80
N ASP A 462 -19.32 12.57 -15.98
CA ASP A 462 -20.07 11.59 -15.17
C ASP A 462 -19.61 11.48 -13.70
N LEU A 463 -19.34 12.63 -13.07
CA LEU A 463 -18.66 12.69 -11.76
C LEU A 463 -19.38 11.91 -10.64
N ALA A 464 -20.72 11.84 -10.67
CA ALA A 464 -21.49 11.13 -9.64
C ALA A 464 -21.47 9.60 -9.81
N GLY A 465 -21.46 9.11 -11.05
CA GLY A 465 -21.33 7.68 -11.37
C GLY A 465 -19.91 7.20 -11.11
N ALA A 466 -18.92 7.90 -11.69
CA ALA A 466 -17.51 7.61 -11.49
C ALA A 466 -17.11 7.67 -10.00
N PHE A 467 -17.60 8.66 -9.24
CA PHE A 467 -17.32 8.73 -7.80
C PHE A 467 -17.93 7.56 -7.03
N ARG A 468 -19.13 7.08 -7.41
CA ARG A 468 -19.75 5.91 -6.76
C ARG A 468 -18.96 4.63 -7.03
N ASP A 469 -18.43 4.49 -8.23
CA ASP A 469 -17.61 3.34 -8.62
C ASP A 469 -16.19 3.43 -8.02
N TRP A 470 -15.75 4.64 -7.68
CA TRP A 470 -14.44 4.92 -7.10
C TRP A 470 -14.41 4.88 -5.57
N VAL A 471 -15.50 5.30 -4.93
CA VAL A 471 -15.65 5.37 -3.47
C VAL A 471 -16.87 4.55 -3.05
N HIS A 472 -16.59 3.33 -2.60
CA HIS A 472 -17.53 2.36 -2.06
C HIS A 472 -18.02 2.82 -0.69
N LEU A 473 -18.98 3.76 -0.66
CA LEU A 473 -19.67 4.09 0.57
C LEU A 473 -20.37 2.82 1.13
N PRO A 474 -20.41 2.64 2.47
CA PRO A 474 -21.05 1.49 3.08
C PRO A 474 -22.46 1.25 2.56
N HIS A 475 -22.75 0.00 2.19
CA HIS A 475 -23.98 -0.50 1.59
C HIS A 475 -24.37 0.13 0.24
N ARG A 476 -23.47 0.93 -0.36
CA ARG A 476 -23.67 1.61 -1.64
C ARG A 476 -22.57 1.33 -2.65
N ALA A 477 -21.64 0.42 -2.32
CA ALA A 477 -20.67 -0.10 -3.28
C ALA A 477 -21.41 -0.59 -4.54
N PRO A 478 -20.82 -0.43 -5.73
CA PRO A 478 -21.43 -0.87 -6.99
C PRO A 478 -21.83 -2.35 -6.95
N ARG A 479 -22.89 -2.69 -7.68
CA ARG A 479 -23.20 -4.09 -8.01
C ARG A 479 -22.47 -4.46 -9.28
N THR A 480 -21.75 -5.57 -9.21
CA THR A 480 -21.08 -6.20 -10.35
C THR A 480 -21.68 -7.58 -10.55
N ASP A 481 -21.56 -8.14 -11.75
CA ASP A 481 -21.99 -9.51 -12.02
C ASP A 481 -21.39 -10.52 -11.01
N TRP A 482 -20.14 -10.30 -10.60
CA TRP A 482 -19.49 -11.13 -9.59
C TRP A 482 -20.13 -11.00 -8.21
N ARG A 483 -20.49 -9.78 -7.81
CA ARG A 483 -21.21 -9.55 -6.55
C ARG A 483 -22.62 -10.13 -6.58
N ASP A 484 -23.31 -10.08 -7.71
CA ASP A 484 -24.65 -10.64 -7.85
C ASP A 484 -24.65 -12.17 -7.70
N VAL A 485 -23.64 -12.86 -8.24
CA VAL A 485 -23.41 -14.30 -7.98
C VAL A 485 -23.24 -14.57 -6.49
N GLN A 486 -22.42 -13.77 -5.79
CA GLN A 486 -22.19 -13.94 -4.36
C GLN A 486 -23.48 -13.73 -3.55
N LEU A 487 -24.24 -12.67 -3.85
CA LEU A 487 -25.50 -12.38 -3.17
C LEU A 487 -26.57 -13.44 -3.45
N TRP A 488 -26.61 -13.98 -4.67
CA TRP A 488 -27.46 -15.12 -4.99
C TRP A 488 -27.08 -16.34 -4.16
N ALA A 489 -25.78 -16.68 -4.09
CA ALA A 489 -25.29 -17.81 -3.30
C ALA A 489 -25.66 -17.67 -1.81
N LYS A 490 -25.52 -16.47 -1.24
CA LYS A 490 -25.93 -16.17 0.14
C LYS A 490 -27.42 -16.42 0.38
N ALA A 491 -28.27 -16.10 -0.59
CA ALA A 491 -29.73 -16.20 -0.46
C ALA A 491 -30.29 -17.60 -0.76
N HIS A 492 -29.62 -18.40 -1.61
CA HIS A 492 -30.19 -19.63 -2.18
C HIS A 492 -29.44 -20.92 -1.84
N THR A 493 -28.35 -20.86 -1.07
CA THR A 493 -27.58 -22.06 -0.70
C THR A 493 -27.41 -22.17 0.81
N PRO A 494 -27.28 -23.39 1.39
CA PRO A 494 -27.04 -23.54 2.82
C PRO A 494 -25.68 -22.95 3.23
N PRO A 495 -25.48 -22.48 4.48
CA PRO A 495 -24.19 -21.98 4.97
C PRO A 495 -23.03 -22.97 4.82
N SER A 496 -23.33 -24.27 4.82
CA SER A 496 -22.35 -25.34 4.61
C SER A 496 -21.95 -25.54 3.14
N ALA A 497 -22.56 -24.83 2.19
CA ALA A 497 -22.23 -24.96 0.77
C ALA A 497 -20.78 -24.53 0.50
N LEU A 498 -20.09 -25.34 -0.29
CA LEU A 498 -18.73 -25.13 -0.76
C LEU A 498 -18.75 -24.98 -2.27
N PHE A 499 -18.17 -23.88 -2.76
CA PHE A 499 -18.18 -23.51 -4.17
C PHE A 499 -16.82 -23.76 -4.83
N ILE A 500 -16.86 -24.27 -6.05
CA ILE A 500 -15.77 -24.06 -7.02
C ILE A 500 -16.03 -22.70 -7.70
N VAL A 501 -15.02 -21.84 -7.73
CA VAL A 501 -15.08 -20.52 -8.36
C VAL A 501 -13.95 -20.39 -9.39
N PRO A 502 -14.06 -19.48 -10.38
CA PRO A 502 -12.94 -19.17 -11.26
C PRO A 502 -11.74 -18.68 -10.45
N VAL A 503 -10.53 -19.09 -10.84
CA VAL A 503 -9.31 -18.83 -10.05
C VAL A 503 -9.00 -17.34 -9.93
N ASP A 504 -9.36 -16.57 -10.96
CA ASP A 504 -9.18 -15.11 -11.07
C ASP A 504 -10.32 -14.31 -10.41
N ALA A 505 -11.43 -14.96 -10.03
CA ALA A 505 -12.58 -14.31 -9.41
C ALA A 505 -12.40 -14.24 -7.87
N GLU A 506 -11.60 -13.28 -7.43
CA GLU A 506 -11.25 -13.13 -6.00
C GLU A 506 -12.46 -12.74 -5.12
N GLY A 507 -12.43 -13.16 -3.86
CA GLY A 507 -13.25 -12.54 -2.81
C GLY A 507 -14.70 -13.01 -2.72
N PHE A 508 -15.02 -14.19 -3.27
CA PHE A 508 -16.37 -14.79 -3.22
C PHE A 508 -16.98 -14.79 -1.81
N ARG A 509 -16.17 -15.09 -0.78
CA ARG A 509 -16.60 -15.21 0.61
C ARG A 509 -17.10 -13.91 1.23
N ILE A 510 -16.78 -12.75 0.64
CA ILE A 510 -17.10 -11.44 1.23
C ILE A 510 -18.61 -11.24 1.29
N PHE A 511 -19.31 -11.38 0.15
CA PHE A 511 -20.75 -11.16 0.10
C PHE A 511 -21.54 -12.47 0.08
N SER A 512 -20.93 -13.60 -0.31
CA SER A 512 -21.63 -14.89 -0.31
C SER A 512 -21.80 -15.45 1.09
N GLU A 513 -20.83 -15.22 1.98
CA GLU A 513 -20.75 -15.91 3.27
C GLU A 513 -20.88 -17.44 3.09
N ARG A 514 -20.32 -17.95 1.99
CA ARG A 514 -20.21 -19.37 1.68
C ARG A 514 -18.74 -19.72 1.49
N GLY A 515 -18.43 -20.99 1.73
CA GLY A 515 -17.08 -21.48 1.50
C GLY A 515 -16.75 -21.54 0.02
N GLN A 516 -15.46 -21.47 -0.30
CA GLN A 516 -14.94 -21.84 -1.61
C GLN A 516 -13.75 -22.78 -1.46
N VAL A 517 -13.47 -23.55 -2.52
CA VAL A 517 -12.32 -24.47 -2.51
C VAL A 517 -11.01 -23.70 -2.47
N THR A 518 -10.81 -22.75 -3.38
CA THR A 518 -9.67 -21.81 -3.40
C THR A 518 -9.94 -20.69 -4.41
N ASP A 519 -9.23 -19.58 -4.28
CA ASP A 519 -8.93 -18.65 -5.38
C ASP A 519 -7.43 -18.29 -5.38
N TRP A 520 -6.97 -17.51 -6.36
CA TRP A 520 -5.59 -17.02 -6.41
C TRP A 520 -5.18 -16.22 -5.16
N LYS A 521 -6.13 -15.48 -4.59
CA LYS A 521 -5.89 -14.56 -3.49
C LYS A 521 -5.70 -15.26 -2.16
N ASP A 522 -6.34 -16.41 -1.96
CA ASP A 522 -6.19 -17.26 -0.79
C ASP A 522 -4.72 -17.59 -0.49
N GLY A 523 -3.87 -17.65 -1.52
CA GLY A 523 -2.42 -17.83 -1.43
C GLY A 523 -1.68 -16.77 -0.61
N SER A 524 -2.34 -15.67 -0.22
CA SER A 524 -1.79 -14.71 0.74
C SER A 524 -1.44 -15.36 2.10
N GLY A 525 -2.12 -16.45 2.47
CA GLY A 525 -1.79 -17.23 3.67
C GLY A 525 -0.48 -18.03 3.56
N ALA A 526 0.01 -18.29 2.35
CA ALA A 526 1.18 -19.13 2.08
C ALA A 526 2.46 -18.61 2.77
N LEU A 527 2.56 -17.30 2.99
CA LEU A 527 3.70 -16.67 3.66
C LEU A 527 3.89 -17.18 5.10
N LEU A 528 2.83 -17.58 5.79
CA LEU A 528 2.90 -17.83 7.24
C LEU A 528 2.89 -19.31 7.59
N ASN A 529 2.59 -20.18 6.62
CA ASN A 529 2.41 -21.60 6.85
C ASN A 529 2.76 -22.41 5.58
N PRO A 530 3.84 -23.20 5.58
CA PRO A 530 4.20 -24.05 4.43
C PRO A 530 3.14 -25.07 4.05
N ALA A 531 2.46 -25.70 5.01
CA ALA A 531 1.41 -26.67 4.70
C ALA A 531 0.24 -26.00 3.97
N PHE A 532 -0.14 -24.79 4.40
CA PHE A 532 -1.10 -23.96 3.67
C PHE A 532 -0.61 -23.67 2.25
N ALA A 533 0.67 -23.27 2.11
CA ALA A 533 1.25 -22.92 0.82
C ALA A 533 1.19 -24.08 -0.19
N LEU A 534 1.56 -25.28 0.24
CA LEU A 534 1.53 -26.49 -0.59
C LEU A 534 0.11 -26.91 -0.94
N GLU A 535 -0.82 -26.85 0.02
CA GLU A 535 -2.22 -27.17 -0.25
C GLU A 535 -2.87 -26.14 -1.19
N TRP A 536 -2.57 -24.86 -1.00
CA TRP A 536 -3.01 -23.80 -1.92
C TRP A 536 -2.47 -24.05 -3.34
N GLU A 537 -1.16 -24.32 -3.47
CA GLU A 537 -0.56 -24.60 -4.78
C GLU A 537 -1.21 -25.81 -5.46
N ARG A 538 -1.45 -26.89 -4.71
CA ARG A 538 -2.12 -28.09 -5.22
C ARG A 538 -3.53 -27.77 -5.75
N ARG A 539 -4.34 -27.04 -4.96
CA ARG A 539 -5.68 -26.61 -5.39
C ARG A 539 -5.61 -25.73 -6.64
N ILE A 540 -4.73 -24.74 -6.66
CA ILE A 540 -4.55 -23.85 -7.82
C ILE A 540 -4.13 -24.62 -9.07
N ALA A 541 -3.26 -25.61 -8.96
CA ALA A 541 -2.86 -26.45 -10.08
C ALA A 541 -4.06 -27.22 -10.66
N ASP A 542 -4.90 -27.80 -9.80
CA ASP A 542 -6.12 -28.51 -10.20
C ASP A 542 -7.09 -27.60 -10.98
N PHE A 543 -7.37 -26.41 -10.45
CA PHE A 543 -8.31 -25.47 -11.08
C PHE A 543 -7.73 -24.77 -12.30
N THR A 544 -6.43 -24.51 -12.35
CA THR A 544 -5.76 -24.00 -13.56
C THR A 544 -5.82 -25.04 -14.69
N ALA A 545 -5.68 -26.33 -14.36
CA ALA A 545 -5.84 -27.41 -15.34
C ALA A 545 -7.30 -27.53 -15.80
N LEU A 546 -8.27 -27.41 -14.90
CA LEU A 546 -9.69 -27.35 -15.24
C LEU A 546 -10.00 -26.16 -16.18
N GLU A 547 -9.43 -24.98 -15.91
CA GLU A 547 -9.65 -23.79 -16.73
C GLU A 547 -9.11 -23.93 -18.15
N LYS A 548 -8.11 -24.79 -18.38
CA LYS A 548 -7.57 -25.12 -19.72
C LYS A 548 -8.31 -26.26 -20.41
N THR A 549 -9.25 -26.91 -19.73
CA THR A 549 -10.06 -28.00 -20.28
C THR A 549 -11.31 -27.42 -20.95
N ASP A 550 -11.61 -27.88 -22.16
CA ASP A 550 -12.79 -27.46 -22.92
C ASP A 550 -13.69 -28.64 -23.31
N GLY A 551 -14.91 -28.33 -23.76
CA GLY A 551 -15.86 -29.33 -24.25
C GLY A 551 -16.40 -30.27 -23.16
N PRO A 552 -16.89 -31.48 -23.53
CA PRO A 552 -17.49 -32.43 -22.60
C PRO A 552 -16.56 -32.84 -21.45
N THR A 553 -15.24 -32.85 -21.70
CA THR A 553 -14.22 -33.20 -20.69
C THR A 553 -14.20 -32.20 -19.53
N PHE A 554 -14.58 -30.93 -19.77
CA PHE A 554 -14.66 -29.91 -18.72
C PHE A 554 -15.70 -30.29 -17.66
N GLU A 555 -16.90 -30.71 -18.06
CA GLU A 555 -17.95 -31.06 -17.12
C GLU A 555 -17.56 -32.29 -16.29
N THR A 556 -17.01 -33.33 -16.91
CA THR A 556 -16.51 -34.51 -16.21
C THR A 556 -15.44 -34.13 -15.18
N ARG A 557 -14.45 -33.34 -15.59
CA ARG A 557 -13.36 -32.92 -14.72
C ARG A 557 -13.84 -32.02 -13.58
N LEU A 558 -14.80 -31.14 -13.85
CA LEU A 558 -15.41 -30.28 -12.83
C LEU A 558 -16.10 -31.12 -11.76
N ARG A 559 -16.87 -32.15 -12.15
CA ARG A 559 -17.55 -33.05 -11.21
C ARG A 559 -16.58 -33.91 -10.41
N GLU A 560 -15.50 -34.40 -11.03
CA GLU A 560 -14.43 -35.12 -10.32
C GLU A 560 -13.80 -34.25 -9.22
N LEU A 561 -13.43 -33.01 -9.57
CA LEU A 561 -12.86 -32.08 -8.60
C LEU A 561 -13.89 -31.72 -7.52
N ALA A 562 -15.15 -31.51 -7.88
CA ALA A 562 -16.21 -31.25 -6.93
C ALA A 562 -16.35 -32.38 -5.90
N ALA A 563 -16.34 -33.63 -6.35
CA ALA A 563 -16.35 -34.79 -5.48
C ALA A 563 -15.10 -34.85 -4.59
N SER A 564 -13.91 -34.59 -5.14
CA SER A 564 -12.65 -34.61 -4.40
C SER A 564 -12.58 -33.56 -3.28
N TYR A 565 -13.23 -32.41 -3.47
CA TYR A 565 -13.21 -31.31 -2.51
C TYR A 565 -14.48 -31.18 -1.66
N GLY A 566 -15.51 -31.98 -1.96
CA GLY A 566 -16.83 -31.84 -1.33
C GLY A 566 -17.57 -30.55 -1.75
N ALA A 567 -17.27 -30.02 -2.94
CA ALA A 567 -17.97 -28.85 -3.47
C ALA A 567 -19.35 -29.25 -4.00
N THR A 568 -20.39 -28.51 -3.60
CA THR A 568 -21.79 -28.76 -4.00
C THR A 568 -22.27 -27.80 -5.07
N PHE A 569 -21.50 -26.75 -5.36
CA PHE A 569 -21.81 -25.76 -6.39
C PHE A 569 -20.56 -25.37 -7.17
N ALA A 570 -20.75 -24.96 -8.42
CA ALA A 570 -19.73 -24.30 -9.22
C ALA A 570 -20.25 -22.98 -9.77
N VAL A 571 -19.40 -21.96 -9.76
CA VAL A 571 -19.56 -20.76 -10.57
C VAL A 571 -18.64 -20.89 -11.78
N VAL A 572 -19.20 -20.78 -12.98
CA VAL A 572 -18.44 -20.85 -14.22
C VAL A 572 -18.73 -19.63 -15.10
N PRO A 573 -17.78 -19.18 -15.93
CA PRO A 573 -18.06 -18.15 -16.93
C PRO A 573 -19.18 -18.60 -17.88
N LYS A 574 -20.11 -17.72 -18.25
CA LYS A 574 -21.30 -18.03 -19.07
C LYS A 574 -20.99 -18.73 -20.39
N ARG A 575 -19.79 -18.49 -20.96
CA ARG A 575 -19.32 -19.18 -22.17
C ARG A 575 -19.14 -20.70 -22.00
N ARG A 576 -19.13 -21.21 -20.77
CA ARG A 576 -18.95 -22.63 -20.42
C ARG A 576 -20.23 -23.22 -19.83
N ASN A 577 -21.24 -23.38 -20.68
CA ASN A 577 -22.48 -24.02 -20.26
C ASN A 577 -22.27 -25.50 -19.97
N LEU A 578 -22.84 -25.97 -18.87
CA LEU A 578 -22.94 -27.39 -18.56
C LEU A 578 -24.18 -27.99 -19.22
N THR A 579 -24.25 -29.32 -19.27
CA THR A 579 -25.39 -30.04 -19.87
C THR A 579 -26.69 -29.80 -19.10
N GLN A 580 -26.60 -29.66 -17.77
CA GLN A 580 -27.72 -29.35 -16.91
C GLN A 580 -28.03 -27.84 -16.92
N PRO A 581 -29.29 -27.41 -16.67
CA PRO A 581 -29.61 -25.98 -16.58
C PRO A 581 -28.93 -25.32 -15.38
N PRO A 582 -28.51 -24.04 -15.49
CA PRO A 582 -27.95 -23.30 -14.37
C PRO A 582 -29.03 -22.99 -13.32
N ALA A 583 -28.64 -23.03 -12.04
CA ALA A 583 -29.47 -22.57 -10.93
C ALA A 583 -29.61 -21.04 -10.91
N TYR A 584 -28.62 -20.34 -11.46
CA TYR A 584 -28.62 -18.89 -11.66
C TYR A 584 -27.68 -18.51 -12.79
N GLU A 585 -28.02 -17.47 -13.54
CA GLU A 585 -27.12 -16.87 -14.51
C GLU A 585 -27.30 -15.35 -14.58
N ASN A 586 -26.22 -14.65 -14.90
CA ASN A 586 -26.26 -13.24 -15.28
C ASN A 586 -25.52 -13.03 -16.63
N ALA A 587 -25.00 -11.84 -16.89
CA ALA A 587 -24.32 -11.57 -18.17
C ALA A 587 -22.95 -12.27 -18.25
N THR A 588 -22.24 -12.41 -17.14
CA THR A 588 -20.86 -12.95 -17.12
C THR A 588 -20.75 -14.38 -16.59
N TYR A 589 -21.60 -14.78 -15.63
CA TYR A 589 -21.45 -16.03 -14.88
C TYR A 589 -22.73 -16.86 -14.86
N ALA A 590 -22.55 -18.16 -14.63
CA ALA A 590 -23.61 -19.11 -14.33
C ALA A 590 -23.23 -19.96 -13.11
N ILE A 591 -24.21 -20.28 -12.27
CA ILE A 591 -24.07 -21.12 -11.09
C ILE A 591 -24.77 -22.44 -11.33
N TYR A 592 -24.09 -23.54 -11.02
CA TYR A 592 -24.57 -24.90 -11.19
C TYR A 592 -24.53 -25.64 -9.85
N ALA A 593 -25.60 -26.36 -9.52
CA ALA A 593 -25.60 -27.34 -8.42
C ALA A 593 -24.94 -28.63 -8.92
N LEU A 594 -23.98 -29.18 -8.19
CA LEU A 594 -23.17 -30.32 -8.67
C LEU A 594 -23.63 -31.68 -8.13
N ASN A 595 -24.71 -31.68 -7.36
CA ASN A 595 -25.30 -32.84 -6.68
C ASN A 595 -26.07 -33.75 -7.63
#